data_AF-A0A8H7FCK1-F1
#
_entry.id   AF-A0A8H7FCK1-F1
#
_cell.length_a   1.000
_cell.length_b   1.000
_cell.length_c   1.000
_cell.angle_alpha   90.00
_cell.angle_beta   90.00
_cell.angle_gamma   90.00
#
_symmetry.space_group_name_H-M   'P 1'
#
loop_
_entity.id
_entity.type
_entity.pdbx_description
1 polymer ?
#
loop_
_entity_poly.entity_id
_entity_poly.type
_entity_poly.pdbx_seq_one_letter_code
_entity_poly.pdbx_strand_id
1 'polypeptide(L)'
;MSDTSSDHSSSDHTVVEYADVPNWQPPKVTGEELEWADILTVDLSLFDTDKAALVETVSTALQRDGFFYVVGHGIEPERLKRQFAIGQLTFDGVDRPEKEKHRALIAEE
;
A
#
# COMPACT_ATOMS: atom_id res chain seq x y z
N MET A 1 41.37 -40.73 16.42
CA MET A 1 39.99 -41.18 16.16
C MET A 1 39.13 -40.08 16.78
N SER A 2 39.00 -38.89 16.19
CA SER A 2 38.60 -38.58 14.79
C SER A 2 37.31 -39.29 14.37
N ASP A 3 36.27 -38.67 13.78
CA ASP A 3 35.91 -37.24 13.52
C ASP A 3 34.36 -37.13 13.59
N THR A 4 33.63 -36.01 13.49
CA THR A 4 33.89 -34.61 13.05
C THR A 4 32.95 -33.62 13.76
N SER A 5 33.20 -32.31 13.63
CA SER A 5 32.20 -31.24 13.77
C SER A 5 31.42 -31.03 12.45
N SER A 6 30.16 -30.55 12.55
CA SER A 6 29.35 -29.77 11.58
C SER A 6 27.86 -30.14 11.72
N ASP A 7 26.89 -29.23 11.63
CA ASP A 7 26.95 -27.77 11.68
C ASP A 7 25.59 -27.26 12.21
N HIS A 8 25.60 -26.29 13.13
CA HIS A 8 24.37 -25.57 13.47
C HIS A 8 24.17 -24.47 12.43
N SER A 9 23.52 -24.81 11.31
CA SER A 9 23.17 -23.85 10.27
C SER A 9 22.21 -22.81 10.84
N SER A 10 22.77 -21.65 11.21
CA SER A 10 22.02 -20.50 11.69
C SER A 10 21.12 -20.00 10.56
N SER A 11 19.83 -20.25 10.69
CA SER A 11 18.82 -19.57 9.88
C SER A 11 18.65 -18.16 10.46
N ASP A 12 19.55 -17.25 10.07
CA ASP A 12 19.46 -15.83 10.43
C ASP A 12 18.32 -15.17 9.65
N HIS A 13 17.10 -15.48 10.08
CA HIS A 13 15.88 -14.80 9.68
C HIS A 13 15.56 -13.79 10.78
N THR A 14 16.07 -12.57 10.59
CA THR A 14 15.76 -11.42 11.44
C THR A 14 14.25 -11.19 11.45
N VAL A 15 13.60 -11.65 12.53
CA VAL A 15 12.19 -11.36 12.80
C VAL A 15 12.09 -9.87 13.07
N VAL A 16 11.53 -9.12 12.13
CA VAL A 16 11.31 -7.68 12.29
C VAL A 16 10.15 -7.48 13.26
N GLU A 17 10.45 -7.04 14.48
CA GLU A 17 9.43 -6.77 15.48
C GLU A 17 8.57 -5.57 15.06
N TYR A 18 7.31 -5.53 15.53
CA TYR A 18 6.35 -4.50 15.09
C TYR A 18 6.79 -3.05 15.35
N ALA A 19 7.76 -2.85 16.26
CA ALA A 19 8.35 -1.58 16.64
C ALA A 19 9.40 -1.06 15.64
N ASP A 20 9.99 -1.92 14.82
CA ASP A 20 11.17 -1.59 13.99
C ASP A 20 10.82 -0.98 12.62
N VAL A 21 9.53 -0.86 12.28
CA VAL A 21 9.11 -0.35 10.97
C VAL A 21 9.20 1.19 10.93
N PRO A 22 10.05 1.79 10.08
CA PRO A 22 10.22 3.24 10.05
C PRO A 22 8.94 3.97 9.63
N ASN A 23 8.71 5.17 10.18
CA ASN A 23 7.61 6.03 9.75
C ASN A 23 7.80 6.45 8.28
N TRP A 24 6.80 6.16 7.44
CA TRP A 24 6.81 6.57 6.04
C TRP A 24 6.73 8.09 5.90
N GLN A 25 7.56 8.64 5.02
CA GLN A 25 7.53 10.04 4.64
C GLN A 25 7.00 10.17 3.21
N PRO A 26 5.98 11.01 2.96
CA PRO A 26 5.47 11.22 1.61
C PRO A 26 6.54 11.90 0.74
N PRO A 27 6.58 11.59 -0.57
CA PRO A 27 7.39 12.35 -1.51
C PRO A 27 6.93 13.82 -1.53
N LYS A 28 7.83 14.72 -1.92
CA LYS A 28 7.47 16.13 -2.14
C LYS A 28 6.44 16.22 -3.27
N VAL A 29 5.46 17.10 -3.10
CA VAL A 29 4.54 17.50 -4.18
C VAL A 29 5.36 18.09 -5.33
N THR A 30 4.91 17.86 -6.57
CA THR A 30 5.54 18.47 -7.75
C THR A 30 5.47 20.00 -7.68
N GLY A 31 6.54 20.67 -8.14
CA GLY A 31 6.57 22.12 -8.33
C GLY A 31 6.21 22.57 -9.74
N GLU A 32 6.00 21.63 -10.66
CA GLU A 32 5.62 21.90 -12.05
C GLU A 32 4.12 22.20 -12.16
N GLU A 33 3.77 23.22 -12.95
CA GLU A 33 2.39 23.49 -13.33
C GLU A 33 2.01 22.57 -14.50
N LEU A 34 1.07 21.66 -14.26
CA LEU A 34 0.63 20.63 -15.20
C LEU A 34 -0.87 20.75 -15.44
N GLU A 35 -1.31 20.51 -16.68
CA GLU A 35 -2.73 20.34 -16.97
C GLU A 35 -3.20 18.97 -16.47
N TRP A 36 -3.64 18.94 -15.21
CA TRP A 36 -4.21 17.75 -14.57
C TRP A 36 -5.55 17.37 -15.19
N ALA A 37 -5.83 16.07 -15.25
CA ALA A 37 -7.14 15.59 -15.64
C ALA A 37 -8.20 15.98 -14.59
N ASP A 38 -9.33 16.53 -15.06
CA ASP A 38 -10.52 16.77 -14.23
C ASP A 38 -11.18 15.42 -13.90
N ILE A 39 -10.83 14.83 -12.76
CA ILE A 39 -11.34 13.53 -12.29
C ILE A 39 -12.27 13.78 -11.12
N LEU A 40 -13.47 13.20 -11.16
CA LEU A 40 -14.43 13.40 -10.07
C LEU A 40 -13.91 12.87 -8.72
N THR A 41 -14.23 13.60 -7.65
CA THR A 41 -13.99 13.20 -6.27
C THR A 41 -15.31 12.83 -5.61
N VAL A 42 -15.38 11.61 -5.07
CA VAL A 42 -16.53 11.06 -4.37
C VAL A 42 -16.34 11.25 -2.86
N ASP A 43 -17.29 11.92 -2.20
CA ASP A 43 -17.31 12.07 -0.75
C ASP A 43 -18.21 11.01 -0.09
N LEU A 44 -17.59 10.00 0.52
CA LEU A 44 -18.31 8.91 1.20
C LEU A 44 -18.96 9.35 2.51
N SER A 45 -18.64 10.52 3.06
CA SER A 45 -19.33 11.04 4.27
C SER A 45 -20.81 11.33 4.00
N LEU A 46 -21.18 11.54 2.73
CA LEU A 46 -22.57 11.71 2.30
C LEU A 46 -23.42 10.44 2.41
N PHE A 47 -22.85 9.27 2.69
CA PHE A 47 -23.58 7.99 2.67
C PHE A 47 -24.78 7.96 3.63
N ASP A 48 -24.66 8.60 4.81
CA ASP A 48 -25.72 8.65 5.81
C ASP A 48 -26.60 9.91 5.70
N THR A 49 -26.14 10.97 5.01
CA THR A 49 -26.84 12.28 4.93
C THR A 49 -27.53 12.55 3.60
N ASP A 50 -26.88 12.22 2.47
CA ASP A 50 -27.42 12.36 1.12
C ASP A 50 -26.89 11.25 0.20
N LYS A 51 -27.44 10.05 0.42
CA LYS A 51 -27.11 8.87 -0.35
C LYS A 51 -27.51 8.97 -1.83
N ALA A 52 -28.50 9.82 -2.17
CA ALA A 52 -28.97 9.97 -3.54
C ALA A 52 -27.93 10.72 -4.39
N ALA A 53 -27.46 11.88 -3.91
CA ALA A 53 -26.39 12.63 -4.55
C ALA A 53 -25.08 11.84 -4.65
N LEU A 54 -24.77 11.04 -3.61
CA LEU A 54 -23.61 10.14 -3.63
C LEU A 54 -23.69 9.10 -4.77
N VAL A 55 -24.84 8.45 -4.93
CA VAL A 55 -25.05 7.45 -6.00
C VAL A 55 -24.97 8.09 -7.39
N GLU A 56 -25.54 9.29 -7.58
CA GLU A 56 -25.45 10.03 -8.84
C GLU A 56 -24.00 10.41 -9.19
N THR A 57 -23.24 10.87 -8.19
CA THR A 57 -21.80 11.23 -8.35
C THR A 57 -20.98 10.01 -8.75
N VAL A 58 -21.12 8.88 -8.04
CA VAL A 58 -20.42 7.62 -8.35
C VAL A 58 -20.80 7.09 -9.73
N SER A 59 -22.08 7.12 -10.08
CA SER A 59 -22.56 6.69 -11.40
C SER A 59 -21.96 7.54 -12.52
N THR A 60 -21.90 8.86 -12.32
CA THR A 60 -21.31 9.80 -13.29
C THR A 60 -19.82 9.53 -13.47
N ALA A 61 -19.07 9.39 -12.37
CA ALA A 61 -17.63 9.15 -12.42
C ALA A 61 -17.27 7.83 -13.13
N LEU A 62 -17.99 6.75 -12.84
CA LEU A 62 -17.78 5.45 -13.50
C LEU A 62 -18.11 5.48 -15.00
N GLN A 63 -19.05 6.33 -15.44
CA GLN A 63 -19.44 6.44 -16.86
C GLN A 63 -18.58 7.44 -17.65
N ARG A 64 -18.17 8.55 -17.02
CA ARG A 64 -17.40 9.64 -17.65
C ARG A 64 -15.90 9.33 -17.68
N ASP A 65 -15.36 8.91 -16.54
CA ASP A 65 -13.91 8.80 -16.31
C ASP A 65 -13.48 7.33 -16.20
N GLY A 66 -14.33 6.48 -15.64
CA GLY A 66 -14.02 5.08 -15.29
C GLY A 66 -13.28 4.91 -13.96
N PHE A 67 -12.90 6.01 -13.32
CA PHE A 67 -12.20 6.07 -12.03
C PHE A 67 -12.52 7.39 -11.30
N PHE A 68 -12.29 7.43 -9.99
CA PHE A 68 -12.52 8.62 -9.17
C PHE A 68 -11.60 8.65 -7.95
N TYR A 69 -11.40 9.85 -7.39
CA TYR A 69 -10.83 10.01 -6.05
C TYR A 69 -11.90 9.82 -4.98
N VAL A 70 -11.48 9.47 -3.76
CA VAL A 70 -12.39 9.26 -2.63
C VAL A 70 -11.94 10.10 -1.44
N VAL A 71 -12.88 10.82 -0.83
CA VAL A 71 -12.74 11.48 0.47
C VAL A 71 -13.86 11.03 1.42
N GLY A 72 -13.83 11.46 2.68
CA GLY A 72 -14.87 11.11 3.66
C GLY A 72 -14.92 9.63 4.07
N HIS A 73 -13.93 8.82 3.67
CA HIS A 73 -13.90 7.36 3.86
C HIS A 73 -13.60 6.88 5.30
N GLY A 74 -13.47 7.79 6.28
CA GLY A 74 -13.29 7.44 7.70
C GLY A 74 -12.02 6.66 8.05
N ILE A 75 -10.94 6.78 7.26
CA ILE A 75 -9.64 6.15 7.55
C ILE A 75 -8.69 7.23 8.03
N GLU A 76 -8.21 7.11 9.27
CA GLU A 76 -7.26 8.05 9.87
C GLU A 76 -5.95 8.13 9.08
N PRO A 77 -5.36 9.34 8.90
CA PRO A 77 -4.11 9.52 8.16
C PRO A 77 -2.95 8.67 8.69
N GLU A 78 -2.89 8.44 10.00
CA GLU A 78 -1.85 7.65 10.66
C GLU A 78 -1.97 6.17 10.31
N ARG A 79 -3.21 5.66 10.19
CA ARG A 79 -3.48 4.28 9.75
C ARG A 79 -3.08 4.09 8.29
N LEU A 80 -3.34 5.08 7.44
CA LEU A 80 -2.91 5.10 6.04
C LEU A 80 -1.37 5.12 5.92
N LYS A 81 -0.70 6.04 6.61
CA LYS A 81 0.77 6.14 6.67
C LYS A 81 1.42 4.85 7.16
N ARG A 82 0.79 4.15 8.13
CA ARG A 82 1.29 2.84 8.61
C ARG A 82 1.28 1.77 7.52
N GLN A 83 0.30 1.75 6.62
CA GLN A 83 0.29 0.81 5.49
C GLN A 83 1.40 1.13 4.48
N PHE A 84 1.61 2.41 4.16
CA PHE A 84 2.75 2.81 3.33
C PHE A 84 4.11 2.44 3.96
N ALA A 85 4.25 2.57 5.28
CA ALA A 85 5.45 2.16 6.01
C ALA A 85 5.73 0.65 5.92
N ILE A 86 4.69 -0.19 6.03
CA ILE A 86 4.81 -1.65 5.83
C ILE A 86 5.20 -1.94 4.38
N GLY A 87 4.54 -1.32 3.41
CA GLY A 87 4.85 -1.47 1.99
C GLY A 87 6.32 -1.13 1.68
N GLN A 88 6.77 0.05 2.10
CA GLN A 88 8.14 0.54 1.92
C GLN A 88 9.17 -0.43 2.53
N LEU A 89 8.92 -0.96 3.73
CA LEU A 89 9.80 -1.93 4.38
C LEU A 89 10.00 -3.20 3.53
N THR A 90 8.98 -3.68 2.82
CA THR A 90 9.14 -4.85 1.94
C THR A 90 10.04 -4.59 0.74
N PHE A 91 10.24 -3.32 0.34
CA PHE A 91 11.23 -2.94 -0.68
C PHE A 91 12.62 -2.78 -0.05
N ASP A 92 12.74 -1.99 1.01
CA ASP A 92 14.04 -1.49 1.50
C ASP A 92 14.71 -2.37 2.56
N GLY A 93 13.94 -3.05 3.41
CA GLY A 93 14.43 -3.78 4.59
C GLY A 93 14.38 -5.30 4.50
N VAL A 94 13.71 -5.86 3.48
CA VAL A 94 13.66 -7.30 3.22
C VAL A 94 14.62 -7.65 2.08
N ASP A 95 15.36 -8.75 2.23
CA ASP A 95 16.30 -9.20 1.19
C ASP A 95 15.60 -9.83 -0.03
N ARG A 96 16.33 -10.03 -1.13
CA ARG A 96 15.74 -10.66 -2.32
C ARG A 96 15.39 -12.15 -2.11
N PRO A 97 16.27 -13.00 -1.53
CA PRO A 97 15.96 -14.40 -1.26
C PRO A 97 14.63 -14.64 -0.54
N GLU A 98 14.30 -13.83 0.47
CA GLU A 98 13.03 -13.91 1.18
C GLU A 98 11.84 -13.54 0.27
N LYS A 99 11.94 -12.46 -0.51
CA LYS A 99 10.89 -12.06 -1.46
C LYS A 99 10.59 -13.15 -2.49
N GLU A 100 11.60 -13.86 -2.97
CA GLU A 100 11.42 -14.94 -3.96
C GLU A 100 10.67 -16.16 -3.36
N LYS A 101 10.75 -16.40 -2.04
CA LYS A 101 9.93 -17.45 -1.37
C LYS A 101 8.43 -17.16 -1.43
N HIS A 102 8.06 -15.88 -1.44
CA HIS A 102 6.66 -15.41 -1.45
C HIS A 102 6.21 -14.93 -2.85
N ARG A 103 7.02 -15.13 -3.89
CA ARG A 103 6.67 -14.78 -5.26
C ARG A 103 5.46 -15.61 -5.71
N ALA A 104 4.40 -14.92 -6.12
CA ALA A 104 3.25 -15.57 -6.74
C ALA A 104 3.66 -16.36 -7.99
N LEU A 105 3.18 -17.60 -8.10
CA LEU A 105 3.32 -18.38 -9.32
C LEU A 105 2.50 -17.69 -10.42
N ILE A 106 3.18 -17.28 -11.49
CA ILE A 106 2.50 -16.80 -12.69
C ILE A 106 1.84 -18.01 -13.33
N ALA A 107 0.51 -18.01 -13.41
CA ALA A 107 -0.22 -18.92 -14.26
C ALA A 107 -0.07 -18.41 -15.70
N GLU A 108 0.76 -19.09 -16.48
CA GLU A 108 0.80 -18.95 -17.94
C GLU A 108 -0.23 -19.94 -18.51
N GLU A 109 -1.24 -19.42 -19.21
CA GLU A 109 -2.16 -20.17 -20.10
C GLU A 109 -1.85 -19.86 -21.57
#